data_AF-A0A8I2ZIF3-F1
#
_entry.id   AF-A0A8I2ZIF3-F1
#
_cell.length_a   1.000
_cell.length_b   1.000
_cell.length_c   1.000
_cell.angle_alpha   90.00
_cell.angle_beta   90.00
_cell.angle_gamma   90.00
#
_symmetry.space_group_name_H-M   'P 1'
#
loop_
_entity.id
_entity.type
_entity.pdbx_description
1 polymer ?
#
loop_
_entity_poly.entity_id
_entity_poly.type
_entity_poly.pdbx_seq_one_letter_code
_entity_poly.pdbx_strand_id
1 'polypeptide(L)' 'MEEIAKHNTKDDLWVVVKGVVMDLSNWLEEHPGGPQAIMNFMGRDATEEFEMLHDDEVIPKYAPEQVIGRVKGIEPTLEL' A
#
# COMPACT_ATOMS: atom_id res chain seq x y z
N MET A 1 8.84 -8.23 -4.77
CA MET A 1 8.93 -8.24 -3.30
C MET A 1 10.29 -7.81 -2.80
N GLU A 2 11.41 -8.33 -3.33
CA GLU A 2 12.76 -7.93 -2.86
C GLU A 2 13.01 -6.42 -2.92
N GLU A 3 12.56 -5.73 -3.98
CA GLU A 3 12.68 -4.27 -4.06
C GLU A 3 11.79 -3.57 -3.02
N ILE A 4 10.50 -3.92 -2.98
CA ILE A 4 9.54 -3.37 -2.02
C ILE A 4 10.05 -3.48 -0.57
N ALA A 5 10.67 -4.60 -0.20
CA ALA A 5 11.18 -4.84 1.15
C ALA A 5 12.28 -3.85 1.61
N LYS A 6 12.90 -3.12 0.68
CA LYS A 6 13.89 -2.07 0.99
C LYS A 6 13.24 -0.77 1.47
N HIS A 7 12.02 -0.50 1.03
CA HIS A 7 11.25 0.70 1.33
C HIS A 7 10.44 0.50 2.61
N ASN A 8 11.15 0.45 3.75
CA ASN A 8 10.61 0.07 5.05
C ASN A 8 10.81 1.09 6.19
N THR A 9 11.06 2.35 5.86
CA THR A 9 11.18 3.45 6.84
C THR A 9 10.04 4.44 6.70
N LYS A 10 9.92 5.38 7.64
CA LYS A 10 8.83 6.37 7.63
C LYS A 10 8.87 7.29 6.40
N ASP A 11 10.08 7.64 5.99
CA ASP A 11 10.41 8.54 4.88
C ASP A 11 10.63 7.80 3.55
N ASP A 12 10.63 6.47 3.57
CA ASP A 12 10.75 5.59 2.40
C ASP A 12 9.91 4.32 2.64
N LEU A 13 8.60 4.44 2.38
CA LEU A 13 7.58 3.47 2.80
C LEU A 13 6.76 2.98 1.61
N TRP A 14 7.02 1.76 1.17
CA TRP A 14 6.14 1.10 0.20
C TRP A 14 5.34 -0.03 0.84
N VAL A 15 4.13 -0.25 0.33
CA VAL A 15 3.30 -1.41 0.67
C VAL A 15 2.74 -2.04 -0.60
N VAL A 16 2.39 -3.31 -0.51
CA VAL A 16 1.60 -3.99 -1.55
C VAL A 16 0.18 -4.19 -1.05
N VAL A 17 -0.80 -3.86 -1.89
CA VAL A 17 -2.21 -4.22 -1.68
C VAL A 17 -2.74 -4.81 -2.97
N LYS A 18 -3.23 -6.06 -2.92
CA LYS A 18 -3.84 -6.74 -4.07
C LYS A 18 -2.97 -6.72 -5.33
N GLY A 19 -1.66 -6.92 -5.16
CA GLY A 19 -0.67 -6.90 -6.23
C GLY A 19 -0.30 -5.51 -6.77
N VAL A 20 -0.89 -4.43 -6.24
CA VAL A 20 -0.53 -3.04 -6.53
C VAL A 20 0.53 -2.58 -5.55
N VAL A 21 1.53 -1.86 -6.05
CA VAL A 21 2.59 -1.24 -5.22
C VAL A 21 2.22 0.21 -4.98
N MET A 22 2.19 0.60 -3.71
CA MET A 22 1.92 1.96 -3.27
C MET A 22 3.13 2.56 -2.56
N ASP A 23 3.48 3.79 -2.91
CA ASP A 23 4.39 4.63 -2.13
C ASP A 23 3.57 5.50 -1.18
N LEU A 24 3.74 5.31 0.13
CA LEU A 24 2.99 6.02 1.16
C LEU A 24 3.88 6.99 1.96
N SER A 25 5.12 7.25 1.51
CA SER A 25 6.11 8.05 2.23
C SER A 25 5.59 9.47 2.56
N ASN A 26 4.77 10.04 1.66
CA ASN A 26 4.18 11.37 1.81
C ASN A 26 2.68 11.36 2.17
N TRP A 27 2.10 10.19 2.39
CA TRP A 27 0.66 10.05 2.66
C TRP A 27 0.37 9.43 4.04
N LEU A 28 1.39 8.90 4.72
CA LEU A 28 1.26 8.15 5.96
C LEU A 28 0.41 8.85 7.05
N GLU A 29 0.54 10.16 7.19
CA GLU A 29 -0.21 10.97 8.18
C GLU A 29 -1.65 11.30 7.72
N GLU A 30 -1.95 11.17 6.43
CA GLU A 30 -3.28 11.39 5.84
C GLU A 30 -4.18 10.16 5.98
N HIS A 31 -3.62 9.02 6.39
CA HIS A 31 -4.38 7.79 6.57
C HIS A 31 -5.40 7.91 7.71
N PRO A 32 -6.73 7.76 7.45
CA PRO A 32 -7.75 7.91 8.50
C PRO A 32 -7.62 6.89 9.65
N GLY A 33 -7.08 5.69 9.37
CA GLY A 33 -6.78 4.68 10.40
C GLY A 33 -5.52 4.98 11.22
N GLY A 34 -4.85 6.10 10.95
CA GLY A 34 -3.61 6.54 11.58
C GLY A 34 -2.35 5.91 10.99
N PRO A 35 -1.18 6.54 11.19
CA PRO A 35 0.08 6.13 10.59
C PRO A 35 0.53 4.74 11.08
N GLN A 36 0.24 4.38 12.33
CA GLN A 36 0.66 3.10 12.91
C GLN A 36 0.05 1.88 12.21
N ALA A 37 -1.15 2.02 11.64
CA ALA A 37 -1.80 0.94 10.90
C ALA A 37 -0.98 0.52 9.67
N ILE A 38 -0.37 1.49 8.98
CA ILE A 38 0.49 1.25 7.82
C ILE A 38 1.90 0.86 8.25
N MET A 39 2.45 1.47 9.31
CA MET A 39 3.82 1.21 9.77
C MET A 39 4.09 -0.26 10.15
N ASN A 40 3.05 -1.05 10.46
CA ASN A 40 3.19 -2.48 10.72
C ASN A 40 3.52 -3.30 9.44
N PHE A 41 3.33 -2.71 8.26
CA PHE A 41 3.44 -3.33 6.94
C PHE A 41 4.46 -2.67 6.02
N MET A 42 5.35 -1.81 6.54
CA MET A 42 6.36 -1.14 5.71
C MET A 42 7.24 -2.16 4.99
N GLY A 43 7.36 -2.04 3.67
CA GLY A 43 8.07 -2.96 2.81
C GLY A 43 7.41 -4.33 2.65
N ARG A 44 6.12 -4.46 2.96
CA ARG A 44 5.40 -5.75 2.99
C ARG A 44 4.10 -5.71 2.19
N ASP A 45 3.53 -6.89 2.02
CA ASP A 45 2.16 -7.05 1.54
C ASP A 45 1.19 -6.87 2.71
N ALA A 46 0.22 -5.98 2.54
CA ALA A 46 -0.81 -5.61 3.51
C ALA A 46 -2.22 -6.01 3.02
N THR A 47 -2.32 -6.89 2.03
CA THR A 47 -3.60 -7.25 1.39
C THR A 47 -4.61 -7.80 2.38
N GLU A 48 -4.21 -8.75 3.23
CA GLU A 48 -5.12 -9.37 4.20
C GLU A 48 -5.70 -8.34 5.17
N GLU A 49 -4.88 -7.51 5.80
CA GLU A 49 -5.35 -6.44 6.68
C GLU A 49 -6.17 -5.37 5.95
N PHE A 50 -5.82 -5.05 4.71
CA PHE A 50 -6.60 -4.10 3.91
C PHE A 50 -8.02 -4.62 3.67
N GLU A 51 -8.16 -5.88 3.23
CA GLU A 51 -9.46 -6.51 2.93
C GLU A 51 -10.36 -6.65 4.17
N MET A 52 -9.78 -6.74 5.37
CA MET A 52 -10.56 -6.80 6.61
C MET A 52 -11.22 -5.47 6.97
N LEU A 53 -10.72 -4.34 6.45
CA LEU A 53 -11.07 -3.01 6.93
C LEU A 53 -11.57 -2.08 5.82
N HIS A 54 -11.26 -2.36 4.55
CA HIS A 54 -11.50 -1.48 3.42
C HIS A 54 -12.04 -2.25 2.22
N ASP A 55 -12.95 -1.60 1.50
CA ASP A 55 -13.40 -2.04 0.18
C ASP A 55 -12.42 -1.62 -0.92
N ASP A 56 -12.50 -2.29 -2.06
CA ASP A 56 -11.57 -2.09 -3.20
C ASP A 56 -11.63 -0.67 -3.78
N GLU A 57 -12.75 0.03 -3.62
CA GLU A 57 -12.92 1.42 -4.07
C GLU A 57 -12.10 2.45 -3.26
N VAL A 58 -11.59 2.07 -2.08
CA VAL A 58 -10.89 3.01 -1.19
C VAL A 58 -9.61 3.55 -1.82
N ILE A 59 -8.78 2.70 -2.42
CA ILE A 59 -7.52 3.15 -3.03
C ILE A 59 -7.76 4.07 -4.24
N PRO A 60 -8.58 3.69 -5.25
CA PRO A 60 -8.88 4.57 -6.39
C PRO A 60 -9.49 5.91 -5.98
N LYS A 61 -10.29 5.93 -4.91
CA LYS A 61 -11.00 7.13 -4.47
C LYS A 61 -10.15 8.08 -3.62
N TYR A 62 -9.32 7.55 -2.72
CA TYR A 62 -8.65 8.37 -1.68
C TYR A 62 -7.14 8.43 -1.82
N ALA A 63 -6.51 7.44 -2.46
CA ALA A 63 -5.06 7.36 -2.61
C ALA A 63 -4.59 6.97 -4.03
N PRO A 64 -5.22 7.43 -5.13
CA PRO A 64 -4.83 7.01 -6.47
C PRO A 64 -3.41 7.46 -6.83
N GLU A 65 -2.98 8.63 -6.34
CA GLU A 65 -1.65 9.19 -6.59
C GLU A 65 -0.52 8.41 -5.91
N GLN A 66 -0.85 7.58 -4.92
CA GLN A 66 0.13 6.77 -4.20
C GLN A 66 0.47 5.48 -4.96
N VAL A 67 -0.28 5.13 -6.01
CA VAL A 67 -0.02 3.93 -6.80
C VAL A 67 1.15 4.18 -7.75
N ILE A 68 2.24 3.43 -7.55
CA ILE A 68 3.48 3.58 -8.33
C ILE A 68 3.74 2.41 -9.28
N GLY A 69 2.98 1.30 -9.16
CA GLY A 69 3.15 0.16 -10.04
C GLY A 69 2.44 -1.10 -9.59
N ARG A 70 2.88 -2.24 -10.13
CA ARG A 70 2.33 -3.58 -9.87
C ARG A 70 3.46 -4.56 -9.58
N VAL A 71 3.21 -5.54 -8.73
CA VAL A 71 4.19 -6.59 -8.44
C VAL A 71 4.36 -7.48 -9.68
N LYS A 72 5.59 -7.60 -10.17
CA LYS A 72 5.91 -8.42 -11.34
C LYS A 72 5.47 -9.87 -11.14
N GLY A 73 4.71 -10.40 -12.10
CA GLY A 73 4.24 -11.79 -12.09
C GLY A 73 3.02 -12.05 -11.22
N ILE A 74 2.44 -11.01 -10.61
CA ILE A 74 1.17 -11.08 -9.89
C ILE A 74 0.13 -10.31 -10.71
N GLU A 75 -1.01 -10.94 -10.96
CA GLU A 75 -2.16 -10.25 -11.54
C GLU A 75 -2.85 -9.45 -10.42
N PRO A 76 -2.93 -8.12 -10.52
CA PRO A 76 -3.56 -7.32 -9.48
C PRO A 76 -5.07 -7.50 -9.52
N THR A 77 -5.68 -7.53 -8.34
CA THR A 77 -7.14 -7.69 -8.18
C THR A 77 -7.86 -6.38 -7.86
N LEU A 78 -7.11 -5.28 -7.68
CA LEU A 78 -7.66 -3.92 -7.63
C LEU A 78 -7.94 -3.40 -9.04
N GLU A 79 -9.16 -2.92 -9.27
CA GLU A 79 -9.47 -2.03 -10.39
C GLU A 79 -9.07 -0.61 -9.99
N LEU A 80 -8.08 -0.05 -10.70
CA LEU A 80 -7.48 1.27 -10.45
C LEU A 80 -7.97 2.30 -11.46
#